data_AF-A0A8J3NSV1-F1
#
_entry.id   AF-A0A8J3NSV1-F1
#
_cell.length_a   1.000
_cell.length_b   1.000
_cell.length_c   1.000
_cell.angle_alpha   90.00
_cell.angle_beta   90.00
_cell.angle_gamma   90.00
#
_symmetry.space_group_name_H-M   'P 1'
#
loop_
_entity.id
_entity.type
_entity.pdbx_description
1 polymer ?
#
loop_
_entity_poly.entity_id
_entity_poly.type
_entity_poly.pdbx_seq_one_letter_code
_entity_poly.pdbx_strand_id
1 'polypeptide(L)'
;MSRALAGRPALHHKGKGCPDWCAGAHHCTANRLPSGEHASIPEVWLTDLGRLVATRYRDHAGNDRVELRVVLALADDETTAQAQARHLLAVTHMVVTRVFGPDKQEGHLR
;
A
#
# COMPACT_ATOMS: atom_id res chain seq x y z
N MET A 1 15.75 -2.76 -14.04
CA MET A 1 15.92 -1.46 -13.33
C MET A 1 14.54 -0.92 -13.02
N SER A 2 14.11 -0.89 -11.76
CA SER A 2 12.75 -0.46 -11.39
C SER A 2 12.67 1.06 -11.34
N ARG A 3 11.65 1.65 -11.98
CA ARG A 3 11.40 3.10 -11.94
C ARG A 3 10.12 3.34 -11.15
N ALA A 4 10.22 4.09 -10.05
CA ALA A 4 9.05 4.61 -9.37
C ALA A 4 8.35 5.60 -10.31
N LEU A 5 7.11 5.28 -10.68
CA LEU A 5 6.24 6.25 -11.32
C LEU A 5 5.39 6.85 -10.22
N ALA A 6 5.74 8.06 -9.80
CA ALA A 6 4.81 8.89 -9.07
C ALA A 6 3.56 9.05 -9.96
N GLY A 7 2.43 8.49 -9.53
CA GLY A 7 1.15 8.76 -10.18
C GLY A 7 0.99 10.27 -10.29
N ARG A 8 0.65 10.78 -11.48
CA ARG A 8 0.45 12.22 -11.71
C ARG A 8 -0.51 12.75 -10.62
N PRO A 9 -0.13 13.74 -9.81
CA PRO A 9 -1.03 14.28 -8.82
C PRO A 9 -2.16 15.00 -9.57
N ALA A 10 -3.35 14.41 -9.56
CA ALA A 10 -4.55 15.16 -9.87
C ALA A 10 -4.67 16.24 -8.79
N LEU A 11 -4.63 17.52 -9.19
CA LEU A 11 -4.87 18.65 -8.31
C LEU A 11 -6.27 18.50 -7.70
N HIS A 12 -6.34 17.99 -6.47
CA HIS A 12 -7.60 17.76 -5.77
C HIS A 12 -7.70 18.69 -4.56
N HIS A 13 -8.89 19.30 -4.40
CA HIS A 13 -9.26 20.01 -3.19
C HIS A 13 -9.17 19.06 -1.99
N LYS A 14 -8.16 19.26 -1.13
CA LYS A 14 -8.17 18.68 0.21
C LYS A 14 -9.42 19.19 0.93
N GLY A 15 -10.32 18.27 1.30
CA GLY A 15 -11.42 18.63 2.20
C GLY A 15 -10.88 19.08 3.56
N LYS A 16 -11.65 19.89 4.29
CA LYS A 16 -11.29 20.32 5.65
C LYS A 16 -11.05 19.07 6.52
N GLY A 17 -9.91 19.00 7.22
CA GLY A 17 -9.55 17.89 8.10
C GLY A 17 -8.64 16.82 7.50
N CYS A 18 -8.27 16.92 6.21
CA CYS A 18 -7.29 15.99 5.61
C CYS A 18 -5.85 16.25 6.10
N PRO A 19 -5.10 15.20 6.50
CA PRO A 19 -3.67 15.29 6.74
C PRO A 19 -2.88 15.76 5.50
N ASP A 20 -1.68 16.30 5.70
CA ASP A 20 -0.90 16.87 4.60
C ASP A 20 -0.49 15.87 3.52
N TRP A 21 -0.28 14.62 3.91
CA TRP A 21 0.05 13.52 3.01
C TRP A 21 -1.17 12.93 2.29
N CYS A 22 -2.40 13.30 2.70
CA CYS A 22 -3.62 12.80 2.08
C CYS A 22 -3.72 13.31 0.64
N ALA A 23 -3.94 12.39 -0.31
CA ALA A 23 -4.07 12.74 -1.72
C ALA A 23 -5.34 13.55 -2.04
N GLY A 24 -6.29 13.63 -1.10
CA GLY A 24 -7.54 14.42 -1.24
C GLY A 24 -8.46 14.00 -2.40
N ALA A 25 -8.11 12.92 -3.11
CA ALA A 25 -8.68 12.47 -4.37
C ALA A 25 -9.83 11.46 -4.19
N HIS A 26 -10.25 10.82 -5.29
CA HIS A 26 -11.17 9.67 -5.29
C HIS A 26 -10.78 8.52 -4.35
N HIS A 27 -9.51 8.48 -3.92
CA HIS A 27 -9.00 7.50 -2.96
C HIS A 27 -9.26 7.87 -1.50
N CYS A 28 -9.52 9.15 -1.20
CA CYS A 28 -9.88 9.59 0.14
C CYS A 28 -11.41 9.49 0.32
N THR A 29 -11.84 8.61 1.22
CA THR A 29 -13.27 8.45 1.56
C THR A 29 -13.64 9.13 2.88
N ALA A 30 -12.66 9.59 3.67
CA ALA A 30 -12.86 10.23 4.98
C ALA A 30 -13.81 11.44 4.97
N ASN A 31 -13.86 12.20 3.87
CA ASN A 31 -14.76 13.36 3.78
C ASN A 31 -16.17 13.00 3.26
N ARG A 32 -16.41 11.73 2.92
CA ARG A 32 -17.64 11.26 2.26
C ARG A 32 -18.38 10.20 3.06
N LEU A 33 -17.69 9.47 3.94
CA LEU A 33 -18.24 8.36 4.71
C LEU A 33 -17.81 8.50 6.19
N PRO A 34 -18.69 8.22 7.17
CA PRO A 34 -18.33 8.24 8.59
C PRO A 34 -17.22 7.25 8.97
N SER A 35 -17.11 6.14 8.24
CA SER A 35 -16.03 5.15 8.34
C SER A 35 -14.97 5.31 7.25
N GLY A 36 -14.96 6.47 6.59
CA GLY A 36 -14.05 6.75 5.51
C GLY A 36 -12.60 6.93 5.99
N GLU A 37 -11.68 6.89 5.05
CA GLU A 37 -10.26 6.86 5.35
C GLU A 37 -9.51 7.85 4.47
N HIS A 38 -8.46 8.42 5.04
CA HIS A 38 -7.49 9.19 4.29
C HIS A 38 -6.57 8.23 3.58
N ALA A 39 -6.34 8.47 2.28
CA ALA A 39 -5.40 7.69 1.48
C ALA A 39 -4.28 8.59 0.98
N SER A 40 -3.04 8.10 1.02
CA SER A 40 -1.92 8.76 0.38
C SER A 40 -1.99 8.64 -1.15
N ILE A 41 -1.12 9.36 -1.84
CA ILE A 41 -0.81 8.99 -3.23
C ILE A 41 -0.17 7.59 -3.18
N PRO A 42 -0.61 6.63 -4.00
CA PRO A 42 0.02 5.31 -4.05
C PRO A 42 1.45 5.43 -4.59
N GLU A 43 2.39 4.78 -3.91
CA GLU A 43 3.73 4.55 -4.44
C GLU A 43 3.66 3.36 -5.40
N VAL A 44 4.01 3.57 -6.67
CA VAL A 44 3.86 2.57 -7.74
C VAL A 44 5.21 2.28 -8.39
N TRP A 45 5.66 1.03 -8.30
CA TRP A 45 6.87 0.55 -8.96
C TRP A 45 6.52 -0.38 -10.10
N LEU A 46 6.97 -0.03 -11.30
CA LEU A 46 6.98 -0.94 -12.44
C LEU A 46 8.32 -1.66 -12.47
N THR A 47 8.26 -2.98 -12.58
CA THR A 47 9.41 -3.87 -12.66
C THR A 47 9.26 -4.74 -13.90
N ASP A 48 10.34 -5.45 -14.25
CA ASP A 48 10.33 -6.41 -15.35
C ASP A 48 9.39 -7.59 -15.08
N LEU A 49 8.92 -7.75 -13.83
CA LEU A 49 8.01 -8.82 -13.40
C LEU A 49 6.54 -8.37 -13.28
N GLY A 50 6.29 -7.06 -13.23
CA GLY A 50 4.95 -6.51 -13.08
C GLY A 50 4.90 -5.23 -12.25
N ARG A 51 3.86 -5.09 -11.42
CA ARG A 51 3.58 -3.86 -10.67
C ARG A 51 3.44 -4.10 -9.17
N LEU A 52 4.15 -3.30 -8.39
CA LEU A 52 4.02 -3.19 -6.95
C LEU A 52 3.38 -1.85 -6.59
N VAL A 53 2.42 -1.86 -5.66
CA VAL A 53 1.72 -0.66 -5.20
C VAL A 53 1.66 -0.67 -3.68
N ALA A 54 2.08 0.43 -3.06
CA ALA A 54 1.92 0.65 -1.63
C ALA A 54 1.11 1.93 -1.39
N THR A 55 0.05 1.82 -0.58
CA THR A 55 -0.80 2.97 -0.22
C THR A 55 -0.92 3.06 1.30
N ARG A 56 -0.64 4.23 1.85
CA ARG A 56 -0.92 4.50 3.27
C ARG A 56 -2.37 4.89 3.43
N TYR A 57 -3.02 4.29 4.42
CA TYR A 57 -4.35 4.67 4.89
C TYR A 57 -4.29 5.15 6.34
N ARG A 58 -5.17 6.08 6.69
CA ARG A 58 -5.45 6.47 8.08
C ARG A 58 -6.95 6.58 8.30
N ASP A 59 -7.46 5.95 9.34
CA ASP A 59 -8.85 6.07 9.76
C ASP A 59 -9.11 7.35 10.57
N HIS A 60 -10.36 7.60 10.95
CA HIS A 60 -10.73 8.74 11.78
C HIS A 60 -10.21 8.66 13.22
N ALA A 61 -9.88 7.47 13.73
CA ALA A 61 -9.26 7.28 15.04
C ALA A 61 -7.74 7.57 15.02
N GLY A 62 -7.17 7.82 13.85
CA GLY A 62 -5.76 8.13 13.67
C GLY A 62 -4.87 6.91 13.45
N ASN A 63 -5.45 5.71 13.32
CA ASN A 63 -4.69 4.48 13.09
C ASN A 63 -4.18 4.45 11.65
N ASP A 64 -2.86 4.41 11.50
CA ASP A 64 -2.22 4.24 10.20
C ASP A 64 -2.06 2.77 9.83
N ARG A 65 -2.22 2.47 8.55
CA ARG A 65 -1.82 1.18 7.97
C ARG A 65 -1.30 1.35 6.55
N VAL A 66 -0.62 0.32 6.06
CA VAL A 66 -0.20 0.24 4.66
C VAL A 66 -0.95 -0.90 3.98
N GLU A 67 -1.51 -0.62 2.81
CA GLU A 67 -1.97 -1.63 1.87
C GLU A 67 -0.84 -1.90 0.88
N LEU A 68 -0.46 -3.17 0.74
CA LEU A 68 0.43 -3.63 -0.31
C LEU A 68 -0.37 -4.42 -1.36
N ARG A 69 -0.26 -4.03 -2.62
CA ARG A 69 -0.84 -4.74 -3.76
C ARG A 69 0.23 -5.10 -4.76
N VAL A 70 0.17 -6.34 -5.25
CA VAL A 70 1.13 -6.90 -6.21
C VAL A 70 0.34 -7.46 -7.39
N VAL A 71 0.75 -7.11 -8.60
CA VAL A 71 0.13 -7.59 -9.85
C VAL A 71 1.22 -8.13 -10.76
N LEU A 72 1.21 -9.44 -11.00
CA LEU A 72 2.21 -10.19 -11.75
C LEU A 72 1.53 -11.08 -12.79
N ALA A 73 2.24 -11.43 -13.86
CA ALA A 73 1.85 -12.54 -14.71
C ALA A 73 2.15 -13.86 -13.98
N LEU A 74 1.25 -14.84 -14.11
CA LEU A 74 1.42 -16.19 -13.60
C LEU A 74 1.70 -17.16 -14.75
N ALA A 75 2.14 -18.37 -14.41
CA ALA A 75 2.22 -19.47 -15.36
C ALA A 75 0.84 -19.79 -15.96
N ASP A 76 0.82 -20.32 -17.19
CA ASP A 76 -0.43 -20.64 -17.89
C ASP A 76 -1.17 -21.85 -17.30
N ASP A 77 -0.46 -22.76 -16.63
CA ASP A 77 -1.06 -23.91 -15.97
C ASP A 77 -1.47 -23.60 -14.53
N GLU A 78 -2.70 -24.00 -14.16
CA GLU A 78 -3.30 -23.68 -12.87
C GLU A 78 -2.47 -24.22 -11.68
N THR A 79 -1.88 -25.41 -11.82
CA THR A 79 -1.09 -26.03 -10.75
C THR A 79 0.15 -25.17 -10.40
N THR A 80 0.88 -24.72 -11.41
CA THR A 80 2.05 -23.86 -11.22
C THR A 80 1.65 -22.46 -10.80
N ALA A 81 0.59 -21.88 -11.37
CA ALA A 81 0.05 -20.57 -10.96
C ALA A 81 -0.32 -20.55 -9.46
N GLN A 82 -0.99 -21.60 -8.97
CA GLN A 82 -1.30 -21.78 -7.54
C GLN A 82 -0.05 -21.94 -6.68
N ALA A 83 0.96 -22.68 -7.16
CA ALA A 83 2.23 -22.81 -6.45
C ALA A 83 2.96 -21.47 -6.35
N GLN A 84 3.00 -20.68 -7.44
CA GLN A 84 3.57 -19.33 -7.47
C GLN A 84 2.85 -18.40 -6.48
N ALA A 85 1.52 -18.38 -6.49
CA ALA A 85 0.72 -17.54 -5.59
C ALA A 85 0.96 -17.89 -4.11
N ARG A 86 0.94 -19.18 -3.75
CA ARG A 86 1.22 -19.63 -2.37
C ARG A 86 2.63 -19.28 -1.93
N HIS A 87 3.63 -19.48 -2.80
CA HIS A 87 5.01 -19.15 -2.49
C HIS A 87 5.18 -17.63 -2.29
N LEU A 88 4.57 -16.81 -3.15
CA LEU A 88 4.60 -15.35 -3.03
C LEU A 88 4.00 -14.89 -1.70
N LEU A 89 2.87 -15.46 -1.28
CA LEU A 89 2.25 -15.16 0.02
C LEU A 89 3.20 -15.49 1.18
N ALA A 90 3.83 -16.68 1.15
CA ALA A 90 4.76 -17.10 2.20
C ALA A 90 5.98 -16.17 2.29
N VAL A 91 6.61 -15.83 1.16
CA VAL A 91 7.75 -14.91 1.13
C VAL A 91 7.37 -13.51 1.56
N THR A 92 6.22 -13.01 1.08
CA THR A 92 5.71 -11.68 1.47
C THR A 92 5.46 -11.62 2.97
N HIS A 93 4.86 -12.65 3.57
CA HIS A 93 4.65 -12.73 5.01
C HIS A 93 5.98 -12.67 5.78
N MET A 94 7.01 -13.41 5.35
CA MET A 94 8.33 -13.34 5.99
C MET A 94 8.94 -11.93 5.92
N VAL A 95 8.83 -11.26 4.77
CA VAL A 95 9.33 -9.88 4.61
C VAL A 95 8.55 -8.91 5.47
N VAL A 96 7.21 -8.99 5.49
CA VAL A 96 6.35 -8.14 6.32
C VAL A 96 6.69 -8.34 7.80
N THR A 97 6.79 -9.57 8.28
CA THR A 97 7.18 -9.89 9.66
C THR A 97 8.58 -9.37 9.98
N ARG A 98 9.53 -9.41 9.04
CA ARG A 98 10.85 -8.81 9.26
C ARG A 98 10.80 -7.28 9.37
N VAL A 99 9.88 -6.62 8.68
CA VAL A 99 9.76 -5.14 8.69
C VAL A 99 8.94 -4.65 9.88
N PHE A 100 7.83 -5.32 10.18
CA PHE A 100 6.82 -4.90 11.17
C PHE A 100 6.75 -5.79 12.42
N GLY A 101 7.57 -6.84 12.51
CA GLY A 101 7.58 -7.75 13.64
C GLY A 101 8.04 -7.11 14.95
N PRO A 102 7.77 -7.78 16.08
CA PRO A 102 7.95 -7.23 17.42
C PRO A 102 9.40 -6.79 17.76
N ASP A 103 10.40 -7.41 17.13
CA ASP A 103 11.83 -7.14 17.38
C ASP A 103 12.31 -5.74 16.92
N LYS A 104 11.43 -4.89 16.39
CA LYS A 104 11.75 -3.52 15.94
C LYS A 104 11.05 -2.39 16.70
N GLN A 105 10.26 -2.69 17.73
CA GLN A 105 9.54 -1.65 18.49
C GLN A 105 10.27 -1.09 19.71
N GLU A 106 11.45 -1.60 20.08
CA GLU A 106 12.21 -1.11 21.26
C GLU A 106 13.01 0.19 21.04
N GLY A 107 12.95 0.80 19.85
CA GLY A 107 13.81 1.93 19.46
C GLY A 107 13.19 3.33 19.47
N HIS A 108 11.92 3.53 19.86
CA HIS A 108 11.25 4.83 19.71
C HIS A 108 10.48 5.32 20.95
N LEU A 109 11.09 5.16 22.13
CA LEU A 109 10.75 5.92 23.33
C LEU A 109 12.04 6.57 23.88
N ARG A 110 12.38 7.73 23.32
CA ARG A 110 13.21 8.76 23.97
C ARG A 110 12.71 10.13 23.56
#